data_AF-A0A1F3PJ99-F1
#
_entry.id   AF-A0A1F3PJ99-F1
#
_cell.length_a   1.000
_cell.length_b   1.000
_cell.length_c   1.000
_cell.angle_alpha   90.00
_cell.angle_beta   90.00
_cell.angle_gamma   90.00
#
_symmetry.space_group_name_H-M   'P 1'
#
loop_
_entity.id
_entity.type
_entity.pdbx_description
1 polymer ?
#
loop_
_entity_poly.entity_id
_entity_poly.type
_entity_poly.pdbx_seq_one_letter_code
_entity_poly.pdbx_strand_id
1 'polypeptide(L)'
;MEANKDKLEKFILENRSDFDVYEPGDQVWEKILLKKEQKKIKSINWFSISWKVAAAVAIFFISLWVHNLTSEKQVTRIIIAQQNNEPVIPELQEAEAYYTKQVDQKLQELYTYASSNPEIKADVKRDLEELDNIYKELKNDLNDNAGNREIIEAMIQNYRLKLEILEDLLSRLKNTDNNDIKETTSYEL
;
A
#
# COMPACT_ATOMS: atom_id res chain seq x y z
N MET A 1 -47.33 -57.97 -33.78
CA MET A 1 -46.02 -58.47 -33.29
C MET A 1 -46.15 -58.78 -31.80
N GLU A 2 -46.94 -59.78 -31.41
CA GLU A 2 -47.15 -60.15 -29.99
C GLU A 2 -46.59 -61.54 -29.64
N ALA A 3 -46.33 -62.38 -30.64
CA ALA A 3 -45.96 -63.78 -30.45
C ALA A 3 -44.57 -64.05 -29.82
N ASN A 4 -43.78 -63.03 -29.49
CA ASN A 4 -42.41 -63.19 -28.96
C ASN A 4 -42.32 -62.94 -27.44
N LYS A 5 -43.23 -62.14 -26.85
CA LYS A 5 -43.29 -61.97 -25.39
C LYS A 5 -43.71 -63.28 -24.72
N ASP A 6 -44.71 -63.95 -25.28
CA ASP A 6 -45.22 -65.22 -24.78
C ASP A 6 -44.14 -66.31 -24.72
N LYS A 7 -43.22 -66.36 -25.69
CA LYS A 7 -42.15 -67.37 -25.72
C LYS A 7 -41.15 -67.19 -24.59
N LEU A 8 -40.73 -65.94 -24.33
CA LEU A 8 -39.80 -65.63 -23.26
C LEU A 8 -40.46 -65.81 -21.89
N GLU A 9 -41.71 -65.36 -21.74
CA GLU A 9 -42.49 -65.54 -20.53
C GLU A 9 -42.66 -67.02 -20.19
N LYS A 10 -43.01 -67.85 -21.18
CA LYS A 10 -43.12 -69.29 -21.01
C LYS A 10 -41.78 -69.94 -20.63
N PHE A 11 -40.68 -69.53 -21.27
CA PHE A 11 -39.34 -70.01 -20.94
C PHE A 11 -38.94 -69.68 -19.49
N ILE A 12 -39.19 -68.45 -19.04
CA ILE A 12 -38.86 -68.02 -17.67
C ILE A 12 -39.72 -68.79 -16.65
N LEU A 13 -41.01 -69.00 -16.93
CA LEU A 13 -41.91 -69.75 -16.04
C LEU A 13 -41.56 -71.24 -15.99
N GLU A 14 -41.26 -71.86 -17.13
CA GLU A 14 -40.89 -73.28 -17.22
C GLU A 14 -39.53 -73.57 -16.55
N ASN A 15 -38.59 -72.61 -16.58
CA ASN A 15 -37.25 -72.77 -15.99
C ASN A 15 -37.11 -72.05 -14.64
N ARG A 16 -38.20 -71.59 -14.01
CA ARG A 16 -38.16 -70.80 -12.76
C ARG A 16 -37.41 -71.51 -11.64
N SER A 17 -37.60 -72.82 -11.51
CA SER A 17 -36.90 -73.64 -10.52
C SER A 17 -35.39 -73.59 -10.69
N ASP A 18 -34.89 -73.41 -11.91
CA ASP A 18 -33.46 -73.39 -12.24
C ASP A 18 -32.83 -72.02 -11.92
N PHE A 19 -33.64 -70.95 -11.91
CA PHE A 19 -33.19 -69.61 -11.51
C PHE A 19 -33.08 -69.45 -10.00
N ASP A 20 -33.89 -70.16 -9.23
CA ASP A 20 -33.97 -70.05 -7.76
C ASP A 20 -33.08 -71.09 -7.02
N VAL A 21 -32.16 -71.78 -7.72
CA VAL A 21 -31.32 -72.85 -7.14
C VAL A 21 -30.22 -72.34 -6.20
N TYR A 22 -29.70 -71.14 -6.47
CA TYR A 22 -28.52 -70.63 -5.77
C TYR A 22 -28.84 -69.32 -5.03
N GLU A 23 -28.74 -69.34 -3.71
CA GLU A 23 -28.66 -68.11 -2.92
C GLU A 23 -27.21 -67.62 -2.87
N PRO A 24 -26.96 -66.30 -2.94
CA PRO A 24 -25.61 -65.77 -2.79
C PRO A 24 -25.09 -66.09 -1.38
N GLY A 25 -23.90 -66.68 -1.29
CA GLY A 25 -23.31 -67.04 0.00
C GLY A 25 -23.01 -65.81 0.87
N ASP A 26 -22.97 -66.01 2.19
CA ASP A 26 -22.81 -64.97 3.21
C ASP A 26 -21.58 -64.07 3.01
N GLN A 27 -20.54 -64.58 2.34
CA GLN A 27 -19.34 -63.82 1.98
C GLN A 27 -19.62 -62.63 1.04
N VAL A 28 -20.70 -62.69 0.24
CA VAL A 28 -21.13 -61.57 -0.60
C VAL A 28 -21.69 -60.45 0.29
N TRP A 29 -22.47 -60.80 1.31
CA TRP A 29 -23.00 -59.84 2.29
C TRP A 29 -21.89 -59.21 3.12
N GLU A 30 -20.88 -59.98 3.50
CA GLU A 30 -19.70 -59.48 4.22
C GLU A 30 -18.95 -58.41 3.42
N LYS A 31 -18.79 -58.60 2.10
CA LYS A 31 -18.16 -57.60 1.20
C LYS A 31 -18.99 -56.32 1.05
N ILE A 32 -20.31 -56.39 1.16
CA ILE A 32 -21.20 -55.22 1.14
C ILE A 32 -21.08 -54.45 2.47
N LEU A 33 -21.01 -55.15 3.59
CA LEU A 33 -20.88 -54.54 4.92
C LEU A 33 -19.50 -53.88 5.12
N LEU A 34 -18.43 -54.49 4.63
CA LEU A 34 -17.07 -53.93 4.67
C LEU A 34 -16.94 -52.63 3.85
N LYS A 35 -17.78 -52.43 2.82
CA LYS A 35 -17.80 -51.18 2.04
C LYS A 35 -18.44 -50.00 2.80
N LYS A 36 -19.00 -50.26 3.99
CA LYS A 36 -19.55 -49.24 4.89
C LYS A 36 -18.54 -48.81 5.97
N GLU A 37 -17.24 -48.95 5.74
CA GLU A 37 -16.27 -48.14 6.45
C GLU A 37 -16.45 -46.67 6.02
N GLN A 38 -16.98 -45.91 6.96
CA GLN A 38 -17.39 -44.52 6.82
C GLN A 38 -16.26 -43.70 6.21
N LYS A 39 -16.46 -43.15 5.01
CA LYS A 39 -15.71 -41.97 4.56
C LYS A 39 -15.94 -40.91 5.64
N LYS A 40 -14.97 -40.73 6.55
CA LYS A 40 -14.95 -39.62 7.49
C LYS A 40 -15.04 -38.36 6.64
N ILE A 41 -16.23 -37.78 6.58
CA ILE A 41 -16.42 -36.46 5.99
C ILE A 41 -15.56 -35.57 6.88
N LYS A 42 -14.41 -35.13 6.36
CA LYS A 42 -13.59 -34.15 7.07
C LYS A 42 -14.46 -32.92 7.20
N SER A 43 -15.02 -32.71 8.39
CA SER A 43 -15.75 -31.49 8.70
C SER A 43 -14.74 -30.36 8.61
N ILE A 44 -14.89 -29.55 7.57
CA ILE A 44 -14.12 -28.32 7.45
C ILE A 44 -14.60 -27.44 8.60
N ASN A 45 -13.73 -27.21 9.57
CA ASN A 45 -14.03 -26.38 10.71
C ASN A 45 -14.02 -24.92 10.24
N TRP A 46 -15.16 -24.46 9.70
CA TRP A 46 -15.35 -23.10 9.19
C TRP A 46 -14.98 -22.05 10.22
N PHE A 47 -15.15 -22.31 11.52
CA PHE A 47 -14.70 -21.41 12.59
C PHE A 47 -13.18 -21.17 12.60
N SER A 48 -12.37 -22.17 12.24
CA SER A 48 -10.91 -22.04 12.12
C SER A 48 -10.49 -21.29 10.85
N ILE A 49 -11.29 -21.38 9.78
CA ILE A 49 -11.06 -20.63 8.53
C ILE A 49 -11.51 -19.17 8.69
N SER A 50 -12.61 -18.92 9.39
CA SER A 50 -13.13 -17.58 9.64
C SER A 50 -12.13 -16.70 10.39
N TRP A 51 -11.38 -17.24 11.36
CA TRP A 51 -10.32 -16.47 12.01
C TRP A 51 -9.19 -16.13 11.03
N LYS A 52 -8.80 -17.05 10.14
CA LYS A 52 -7.75 -16.80 9.14
C LYS A 52 -8.16 -15.76 8.10
N VAL A 53 -9.42 -15.78 7.68
CA VAL A 53 -9.99 -14.77 6.77
C VAL A 53 -10.11 -13.43 7.48
N ALA A 54 -10.61 -13.41 8.72
CA ALA A 54 -10.68 -12.20 9.53
C ALA A 54 -9.29 -11.60 9.80
N ALA A 55 -8.27 -12.43 10.04
CA ALA A 55 -6.89 -11.98 10.17
C ALA A 55 -6.33 -11.40 8.86
N ALA A 56 -6.61 -12.00 7.71
CA ALA A 56 -6.19 -11.44 6.42
C ALA A 56 -6.87 -10.11 6.11
N VAL A 57 -8.16 -9.99 6.41
CA VAL A 57 -8.93 -8.74 6.26
C VAL A 57 -8.45 -7.69 7.27
N ALA A 58 -8.20 -8.07 8.52
CA ALA A 58 -7.64 -7.18 9.53
C ALA A 58 -6.22 -6.74 9.13
N ILE A 59 -5.36 -7.62 8.64
CA ILE A 59 -4.03 -7.25 8.11
C ILE A 59 -4.17 -6.32 6.92
N PHE A 60 -5.14 -6.53 6.02
CA PHE A 60 -5.38 -5.63 4.89
C PHE A 60 -5.82 -4.24 5.34
N PHE A 61 -6.79 -4.16 6.26
CA PHE A 61 -7.24 -2.87 6.81
C PHE A 61 -6.21 -2.21 7.72
N ILE A 62 -5.47 -2.97 8.53
CA ILE A 62 -4.33 -2.48 9.32
C ILE A 62 -3.24 -2.02 8.36
N SER A 63 -2.98 -2.72 7.26
CA SER A 63 -2.00 -2.31 6.26
C SER A 63 -2.43 -1.02 5.56
N LEU A 64 -3.71 -0.84 5.25
CA LEU A 64 -4.23 0.42 4.70
C LEU A 64 -4.25 1.55 5.74
N TRP A 65 -4.58 1.23 6.99
CA TRP A 65 -4.63 2.19 8.09
C TRP A 65 -3.22 2.63 8.50
N VAL A 66 -2.29 1.69 8.63
CA VAL A 66 -0.85 1.93 8.81
C VAL A 66 -0.30 2.65 7.58
N HIS A 67 -0.63 2.30 6.35
CA HIS A 67 -0.19 3.08 5.17
C HIS A 67 -0.64 4.55 5.24
N ASN A 68 -1.85 4.83 5.73
CA ASN A 68 -2.32 6.21 5.89
C ASN A 68 -1.71 6.91 7.12
N LEU A 69 -1.32 6.18 8.17
CA LEU A 69 -0.70 6.71 9.39
C LEU A 69 0.85 6.79 9.31
N THR A 70 1.48 5.95 8.48
CA THR A 70 2.93 5.80 8.30
C THR A 70 3.39 6.22 6.89
N SER A 71 2.64 7.13 6.27
CA SER A 71 3.19 8.01 5.21
C SER A 71 4.45 8.78 5.65
N GLU A 72 4.88 8.66 6.92
CA GLU A 72 6.27 8.83 7.35
C GLU A 72 7.12 7.54 7.19
N LYS A 73 7.43 7.22 5.94
CA LYS A 73 8.79 6.96 5.37
C LYS A 73 9.82 6.07 6.13
N GLN A 74 9.47 5.06 6.92
CA GLN A 74 10.52 4.20 7.54
C GLN A 74 10.59 2.75 7.06
N VAL A 75 9.47 2.04 6.90
CA VAL A 75 9.54 0.58 6.61
C VAL A 75 9.85 0.27 5.13
N THR A 76 9.43 1.13 4.20
CA THR A 76 9.71 0.94 2.76
C THR A 76 11.16 1.28 2.38
N ARG A 77 11.89 2.07 3.19
CA ARG A 77 13.29 2.43 2.90
C ARG A 77 14.26 1.26 3.12
N ILE A 78 13.96 0.33 4.03
CA ILE A 78 14.87 -0.78 4.38
C ILE A 78 15.02 -1.78 3.22
N ILE A 79 13.98 -1.96 2.40
CA ILE A 79 14.01 -2.87 1.24
C ILE A 79 14.60 -2.19 -0.02
N ILE A 80 14.45 -0.86 -0.15
CA ILE A 80 14.98 -0.10 -1.31
C ILE A 80 16.46 0.29 -1.11
N ALA A 81 16.93 0.45 0.13
CA ALA A 81 18.32 0.78 0.44
C ALA A 81 19.32 -0.37 0.13
N GLN A 82 18.86 -1.60 -0.08
CA GLN A 82 19.74 -2.69 -0.53
C GLN A 82 20.03 -2.67 -2.04
N GLN A 83 19.34 -1.82 -2.82
CA GLN A 83 19.50 -1.76 -4.28
C GLN A 83 20.37 -0.59 -4.76
N ASN A 84 20.61 0.42 -3.90
CA ASN A 84 21.46 1.56 -4.21
C ASN A 84 22.61 1.56 -3.19
N ASN A 85 23.86 1.53 -3.66
CA ASN A 85 25.07 1.70 -2.83
C ASN A 85 25.20 3.16 -2.34
N GLU A 86 24.12 3.73 -1.81
CA GLU A 86 24.09 5.10 -1.32
C GLU A 86 24.66 5.10 0.10
N PRO A 87 25.65 5.96 0.42
CA PRO A 87 26.20 6.04 1.76
C PRO A 87 25.09 6.46 2.72
N VAL A 88 24.76 5.58 3.67
CA VAL A 88 23.79 5.91 4.73
C VAL A 88 24.48 6.82 5.74
N ILE A 89 24.17 8.10 5.68
CA ILE A 89 24.69 9.13 6.59
C ILE A 89 23.55 9.55 7.52
N PRO A 90 23.50 9.05 8.78
CA PRO A 90 22.36 9.26 9.67
C PRO A 90 22.04 10.74 9.94
N GLU A 91 23.07 11.57 10.13
CA GLU A 91 22.92 13.00 10.39
C GLU A 91 22.25 13.73 9.21
N LEU A 92 22.65 13.39 7.99
CA LEU A 92 22.05 13.95 6.77
C LEU A 92 20.59 13.50 6.64
N GLN A 93 20.29 12.23 6.93
CA GLN A 93 18.92 11.70 6.84
C GLN A 93 17.96 12.40 7.82
N GLU A 94 18.40 12.66 9.06
CA GLU A 94 17.62 13.40 10.03
C GLU A 94 17.39 14.86 9.59
N ALA A 95 18.45 15.51 9.10
CA ALA A 95 18.37 16.86 8.58
C ALA A 95 17.41 16.96 7.38
N GLU A 96 17.51 16.05 6.40
CA GLU A 96 16.60 15.97 5.26
C GLU A 96 15.14 15.88 5.70
N ALA A 97 14.84 14.99 6.64
CA ALA A 97 13.48 14.80 7.13
C ALA A 97 12.96 16.07 7.82
N TYR A 98 13.79 16.68 8.67
CA TYR A 98 13.45 17.89 9.41
C TYR A 98 13.21 19.09 8.47
N TYR A 99 14.14 19.37 7.55
CA TYR A 99 14.03 20.51 6.65
C TYR A 99 12.96 20.33 5.58
N THR A 100 12.80 19.13 5.03
CA THR A 100 11.73 18.86 4.04
C THR A 100 10.36 19.16 4.64
N LYS A 101 10.11 18.72 5.89
CA LYS A 101 8.87 19.02 6.58
C LYS A 101 8.62 20.52 6.71
N GLN A 102 9.63 21.30 7.06
CA GLN A 102 9.49 22.76 7.20
C GLN A 102 9.27 23.44 5.85
N VAL A 103 10.01 23.05 4.81
CA VAL A 103 9.85 23.57 3.45
C VAL A 103 8.43 23.32 2.96
N ASP A 104 7.92 22.10 3.12
CA ASP A 104 6.55 21.74 2.73
C ASP A 104 5.51 22.58 3.46
N GLN A 105 5.67 22.76 4.78
CA GLN A 105 4.77 23.59 5.59
C GLN A 105 4.76 25.05 5.14
N LYS A 106 5.94 25.65 4.93
CA LYS A 106 6.08 27.04 4.49
C LYS A 106 5.58 27.24 3.07
N LEU A 107 5.82 26.29 2.18
CA LEU A 107 5.34 26.34 0.80
C LEU A 107 3.80 26.28 0.75
N GLN A 108 3.19 25.42 1.56
CA GLN A 108 1.73 25.36 1.68
C GLN A 108 1.16 26.69 2.19
N GLU A 109 1.75 27.24 3.25
CA GLU A 109 1.39 28.55 3.79
C GLU A 109 1.50 29.63 2.72
N LEU A 110 2.62 29.65 1.97
CA LEU A 110 2.86 30.62 0.90
C LEU A 110 1.78 30.54 -0.18
N TYR A 111 1.39 29.34 -0.61
CA TYR A 111 0.36 29.17 -1.63
C TYR A 111 -1.03 29.60 -1.16
N THR A 112 -1.31 29.53 0.15
CA THR A 112 -2.53 30.10 0.73
C THR A 112 -2.52 31.62 0.61
N TYR A 113 -1.45 32.30 1.05
CA TYR A 113 -1.35 33.77 0.99
C TYR A 113 -1.22 34.30 -0.44
N ALA A 114 -0.48 33.61 -1.32
CA ALA A 114 -0.30 34.00 -2.72
C ALA A 114 -1.48 33.61 -3.62
N SER A 115 -2.67 33.30 -3.08
CA SER A 115 -3.83 32.87 -3.87
C SER A 115 -4.22 33.84 -4.98
N SER A 116 -4.06 35.13 -4.73
CA SER A 116 -4.31 36.25 -5.65
C SER A 116 -3.13 36.60 -6.57
N ASN A 117 -1.93 36.06 -6.30
CA ASN A 117 -0.68 36.46 -6.94
C ASN A 117 0.00 35.27 -7.66
N PRO A 118 -0.44 34.91 -8.88
CA PRO A 118 0.09 33.75 -9.61
C PRO A 118 1.55 33.90 -10.04
N GLU A 119 2.03 35.13 -10.22
CA GLU A 119 3.44 35.43 -10.56
C GLU A 119 4.39 34.98 -9.45
N ILE A 120 4.08 35.31 -8.19
CA ILE A 120 4.85 34.89 -7.00
C ILE A 120 4.93 33.36 -6.90
N LYS A 121 3.85 32.65 -7.25
CA LYS A 121 3.84 31.18 -7.28
C LYS A 121 4.74 30.61 -8.38
N ALA A 122 4.82 31.27 -9.53
CA ALA A 122 5.70 30.84 -10.62
C ALA A 122 7.17 31.08 -10.27
N ASP A 123 7.49 32.24 -9.68
CA ASP A 123 8.84 32.60 -9.29
C ASP A 123 9.39 31.67 -8.20
N VAL A 124 8.63 31.47 -7.11
CA VAL A 124 9.07 30.58 -6.03
C VAL A 124 9.25 29.15 -6.53
N LYS A 125 8.40 28.69 -7.45
CA LYS A 125 8.54 27.35 -8.03
C LYS A 125 9.85 27.24 -8.81
N ARG A 126 10.18 28.24 -9.63
CA ARG A 126 11.42 28.28 -10.41
C ARG A 126 12.65 28.28 -9.49
N ASP A 127 12.64 29.09 -8.44
CA ASP A 127 13.76 29.20 -7.50
C ASP A 127 13.94 27.88 -6.70
N LEU A 128 12.85 27.23 -6.28
CA LEU A 128 12.92 25.94 -5.61
C LEU A 128 13.38 24.80 -6.55
N GLU A 129 12.97 24.81 -7.82
CA GLU A 129 13.43 23.84 -8.82
C GLU A 129 14.93 23.96 -9.08
N GLU A 130 15.48 25.17 -9.09
CA GLU A 130 16.93 25.40 -9.18
C GLU A 130 17.66 24.78 -7.98
N LEU A 131 17.16 25.04 -6.76
CA LEU A 131 17.74 24.47 -5.54
C LEU A 131 17.61 22.95 -5.48
N ASP A 132 16.54 22.36 -6.01
CA ASP A 132 16.39 20.91 -6.15
C ASP A 132 17.42 20.30 -7.10
N ASN A 133 17.78 21.01 -8.17
CA ASN A 133 18.81 20.54 -9.10
C ASN A 133 20.20 20.60 -8.48
N ILE A 134 20.54 21.68 -7.78
CA ILE A 134 21.78 21.80 -7.01
C ILE A 134 21.87 20.66 -5.97
N TYR A 135 20.77 20.33 -5.30
CA TYR A 135 20.74 19.21 -4.36
C TYR A 135 21.09 17.86 -5.01
N LYS A 136 20.58 17.61 -6.22
CA LYS A 136 20.88 16.37 -6.97
C LYS A 136 22.35 16.30 -7.35
N GLU A 137 22.95 17.42 -7.73
CA GLU A 137 24.39 17.51 -8.03
C GLU A 137 25.22 17.18 -6.78
N LEU A 138 24.92 17.84 -5.65
CA LEU A 138 25.58 17.56 -4.36
C LEU A 138 25.43 16.08 -3.94
N LYS A 139 24.27 15.48 -4.21
CA LYS A 139 24.03 14.07 -3.92
C LYS A 139 24.88 13.13 -4.79
N ASN A 140 25.13 13.50 -6.04
CA ASN A 140 26.04 12.76 -6.91
C ASN A 140 27.48 12.89 -6.41
N ASP A 141 27.91 14.11 -6.08
CA ASP A 141 29.27 14.37 -5.56
C ASP A 141 29.52 13.61 -4.25
N LEU A 142 28.49 13.48 -3.39
CA LEU A 142 28.57 12.70 -2.14
C LEU A 142 28.86 11.21 -2.39
N ASN A 143 28.34 10.65 -3.48
CA ASN A 143 28.57 9.24 -3.84
C ASN A 143 30.00 8.98 -4.35
N ASP A 144 30.68 10.01 -4.86
CA ASP A 144 32.02 9.91 -5.44
C ASP A 144 33.16 10.01 -4.40
N ASN A 145 32.84 9.97 -3.09
CA ASN A 145 33.77 9.90 -1.94
C ASN A 145 34.76 11.08 -1.77
N ALA A 146 34.50 12.24 -2.39
CA ALA A 146 35.30 13.45 -2.20
C ALA A 146 34.62 14.36 -1.15
N GLY A 147 35.30 14.74 -0.06
CA GLY A 147 34.87 15.87 0.79
C GLY A 147 33.47 15.73 1.44
N ASN A 148 33.13 14.54 1.95
CA ASN A 148 31.76 14.24 2.42
C ASN A 148 31.20 15.26 3.42
N ARG A 149 32.02 15.86 4.29
CA ARG A 149 31.53 16.81 5.30
C ARG A 149 31.10 18.13 4.66
N GLU A 150 31.92 18.67 3.78
CA GLU A 150 31.65 19.90 3.06
C GLU A 150 30.40 19.75 2.16
N ILE A 151 30.23 18.57 1.54
CA ILE A 151 29.05 18.27 0.72
C ILE A 151 27.79 18.16 1.60
N ILE A 152 27.85 17.45 2.73
CA ILE A 152 26.71 17.38 3.67
C ILE A 152 26.33 18.78 4.15
N GLU A 153 27.30 19.63 4.47
CA GLU A 153 27.05 21.02 4.87
C GLU A 153 26.38 21.79 3.73
N ALA A 154 26.88 21.69 2.51
CA ALA A 154 26.27 22.33 1.35
C ALA A 154 24.83 21.84 1.09
N MET A 155 24.54 20.55 1.29
CA MET A 155 23.19 19.98 1.19
C MET A 155 22.26 20.57 2.26
N ILE A 156 22.73 20.71 3.49
CA ILE A 156 21.97 21.37 4.57
C ILE A 156 21.77 22.86 4.27
N GLN A 157 22.77 23.55 3.73
CA GLN A 157 22.68 24.96 3.36
C GLN A 157 21.69 25.17 2.21
N ASN A 158 21.62 24.25 1.24
CA ASN A 158 20.60 24.28 0.18
C ASN A 158 19.18 24.27 0.77
N TYR A 159 18.91 23.41 1.77
CA TYR A 159 17.63 23.39 2.47
C TYR A 159 17.35 24.70 3.24
N ARG A 160 18.35 25.26 3.91
CA ARG A 160 18.21 26.53 4.64
C ARG A 160 17.89 27.67 3.69
N LEU A 161 18.49 27.71 2.52
CA LEU A 161 18.20 28.71 1.50
C LEU A 161 16.76 28.58 0.98
N LYS A 162 16.25 27.35 0.76
CA LYS A 162 14.83 27.14 0.43
C LYS A 162 13.91 27.75 1.48
N LEU A 163 14.22 27.54 2.77
CA LEU A 163 13.44 28.12 3.86
C LEU A 163 13.52 29.64 3.88
N GLU A 164 14.72 30.21 3.74
CA GLU A 164 14.91 31.67 3.74
C GLU A 164 14.10 32.35 2.65
N ILE A 165 14.11 31.81 1.43
CA ILE A 165 13.28 32.31 0.31
C ILE A 165 11.80 32.26 0.68
N LEU A 166 11.32 31.12 1.18
CA LEU A 166 9.91 30.96 1.55
C LEU A 166 9.49 31.90 2.68
N GLU A 167 10.35 32.10 3.67
CA GLU A 167 10.09 32.99 4.82
C GLU A 167 10.09 34.46 4.41
N ASP A 168 11.02 34.89 3.57
CA ASP A 168 11.05 36.26 3.06
C ASP A 168 9.80 36.57 2.22
N LEU A 169 9.43 35.66 1.31
CA LEU A 169 8.22 35.82 0.50
C LEU A 169 6.94 35.83 1.36
N LEU A 170 6.83 34.93 2.34
CA LEU A 170 5.72 34.92 3.29
C LEU A 170 5.63 36.22 4.09
N SER A 171 6.77 36.74 4.54
CA SER A 171 6.83 38.01 5.27
C SER A 171 6.30 39.16 4.41
N ARG A 172 6.75 39.25 3.16
CA ARG A 172 6.30 40.29 2.21
C ARG A 172 4.80 40.22 1.94
N LEU A 173 4.26 39.02 1.72
CA LEU A 173 2.83 38.82 1.49
C LEU A 173 1.99 39.21 2.70
N LYS A 174 2.36 38.73 3.89
CA LYS A 174 1.65 39.09 5.14
C LYS A 174 1.70 40.58 5.44
N ASN A 175 2.82 41.24 5.13
CA ASN A 175 2.94 42.68 5.34
C ASN A 175 2.08 43.48 4.35
N THR A 176 1.92 42.98 3.12
CA THR A 176 1.03 43.59 2.12
C THR A 176 -0.43 43.49 2.58
N ASP A 177 -0.87 42.29 2.98
CA ASP A 177 -2.24 42.07 3.50
C ASP A 177 -2.57 42.96 4.71
N ASN A 178 -1.59 43.20 5.61
CA ASN A 178 -1.79 44.04 6.79
C ASN A 178 -1.86 45.54 6.50
N ASN A 179 -1.23 46.01 5.42
CA ASN A 179 -1.26 47.43 5.04
C ASN A 179 -2.59 47.81 4.38
N ASP A 180 -3.20 46.90 3.62
CA ASP A 180 -4.53 47.10 3.03
C ASP A 180 -5.63 47.32 4.10
N ILE A 181 -5.46 46.75 5.30
CA ILE A 181 -6.39 46.89 6.44
C ILE A 181 -6.21 48.24 7.16
N LYS A 182 -5.00 48.80 7.16
CA LYS A 182 -4.70 50.07 7.86
C LYS A 182 -5.17 51.29 7.08
N GLU A 183 -5.12 51.26 5.75
CA GLU A 183 -5.62 52.37 4.94
C GLU A 183 -7.14 52.52 5.08
N THR A 184 -7.90 51.42 5.06
CA THR A 184 -9.37 51.46 5.16
C THR A 184 -9.89 52.05 6.48
N THR A 185 -9.13 51.98 7.56
CA THR A 185 -9.54 52.51 8.88
C THR A 185 -9.21 54.01 9.05
N SER A 186 -8.38 54.60 8.18
CA SER A 186 -7.95 56.01 8.33
C SER A 186 -8.91 57.04 7.73
N TYR A 187 -9.90 56.60 6.94
CA TYR A 187 -10.88 57.47 6.27
C TYR A 187 -12.22 57.58 7.00
N GLU A 188 -12.37 56.97 8.18
CA GLU A 188 -13.62 56.98 8.97
C GLU A 188 -13.58 57.85 10.25
N LEU A 189 -12.71 58.86 10.33
CA LEU A 189 -12.74 59.87 11.40
C LEU A 189 -12.98 61.28 10.87
#